data_AF-A0A2W4SLK8-F1
#
_entry.id   AF-A0A2W4SLK8-F1
#
_cell.length_a   1.000
_cell.length_b   1.000
_cell.length_c   1.000
_cell.angle_alpha   90.00
_cell.angle_beta   90.00
_cell.angle_gamma   90.00
#
_symmetry.space_group_name_H-M   'P 1'
#
loop_
_entity.id
_entity.type
_entity.pdbx_description
1 polymer ?
#
loop_
_entity_poly.entity_id
_entity_poly.type
_entity_poly.pdbx_seq_one_letter_code
_entity_poly.pdbx_strand_id
1 'polypeptide(L)'
;MIKFSLRAAALGAVLLTAAPVLAQAAPPPPPAPGAGMMAGPEFRGRGRMGHGKAFASMSEAGRKTMWEAMRGNEDRKENRQAVKAARDRMLTILDADRLDTNALKRAMDDERNAATVSRERHQAAMLTAFGKLSVADRKAFVADSRAMKSRMEARMQQWRSKRPMRGMGGRDGEVPTPPSSL
;
A
#
# COMPACT_ATOMS: atom_id res chain seq x y z
N MET A 1 5.40 24.56 -57.52
CA MET A 1 6.12 23.26 -57.44
C MET A 1 5.86 22.73 -56.03
N ILE A 2 5.10 21.67 -55.79
CA ILE A 2 5.43 20.25 -56.01
C ILE A 2 4.11 19.46 -56.15
N LYS A 3 4.16 18.42 -56.99
CA LYS A 3 3.05 17.64 -57.54
C LYS A 3 2.52 16.60 -56.54
N PHE A 4 1.21 16.53 -56.32
CA PHE A 4 0.53 15.37 -55.74
C PHE A 4 0.15 14.40 -56.85
N SER A 5 0.68 13.18 -56.84
CA SER A 5 0.16 12.07 -57.64
C SER A 5 0.68 10.71 -57.14
N LEU A 6 -0.19 9.70 -57.33
CA LEU A 6 0.00 8.25 -57.22
C LEU A 6 -0.09 7.65 -55.81
N ARG A 7 -0.72 6.49 -55.59
CA ARG A 7 -1.65 5.63 -56.36
C ARG A 7 -2.17 4.56 -55.39
N ALA A 8 -3.34 4.01 -55.70
CA ALA A 8 -4.01 2.93 -54.98
C ALA A 8 -3.32 1.55 -55.13
N ALA A 9 -3.54 0.65 -54.16
CA ALA A 9 -3.71 -0.82 -54.26
C ALA A 9 -3.61 -1.40 -52.83
N ALA A 10 -4.69 -1.86 -52.18
CA ALA A 10 -5.37 -3.15 -52.34
C ALA A 10 -4.63 -4.35 -51.70
N LEU A 11 -5.45 -5.28 -51.18
CA LEU A 11 -5.14 -6.61 -50.59
C LEU A 11 -4.91 -6.55 -49.07
N GLY A 12 -5.72 -7.18 -48.21
CA GLY A 12 -6.43 -8.43 -48.34
C GLY A 12 -5.72 -9.48 -47.47
N ALA A 13 -6.19 -9.70 -46.24
CA ALA A 13 -5.67 -10.75 -45.36
C ALA A 13 -6.80 -11.34 -44.48
N VAL A 14 -7.44 -12.36 -45.06
CA VAL A 14 -7.90 -13.64 -44.49
C VAL A 14 -8.28 -13.66 -43.00
N LEU A 15 -9.59 -13.81 -42.76
CA LEU A 15 -10.18 -14.42 -41.57
C LEU A 15 -9.73 -15.88 -41.45
N LEU A 16 -9.08 -16.24 -40.35
CA LEU A 16 -8.86 -17.63 -39.94
C LEU A 16 -9.58 -17.87 -38.62
N THR A 17 -10.71 -18.55 -38.73
CA THR A 17 -11.51 -19.11 -37.64
C THR A 17 -10.78 -20.31 -37.04
N ALA A 18 -10.46 -20.27 -35.75
CA ALA A 18 -10.09 -21.44 -34.98
C ALA A 18 -11.21 -21.74 -33.96
N ALA A 19 -11.85 -22.89 -34.13
CA ALA A 19 -12.88 -23.44 -33.26
C ALA A 19 -12.26 -24.00 -31.95
N PRO A 20 -13.06 -24.18 -30.88
CA PRO A 20 -12.55 -24.43 -29.54
C PRO A 20 -12.19 -25.91 -29.30
N VAL A 21 -11.06 -26.16 -28.64
CA VAL A 21 -10.73 -27.48 -28.08
C VAL A 21 -11.48 -27.64 -26.75
N LEU A 22 -12.43 -28.59 -26.73
CA LEU A 22 -13.02 -29.11 -25.50
C LEU A 22 -12.02 -30.05 -24.84
N ALA A 23 -11.38 -29.61 -23.74
CA ALA A 23 -10.58 -30.48 -22.89
C ALA A 23 -11.51 -31.21 -21.91
N GLN A 24 -11.57 -32.53 -22.05
CA GLN A 24 -12.34 -33.44 -21.21
C GLN A 24 -11.55 -33.82 -19.95
N ALA A 25 -12.07 -33.34 -18.82
CA ALA A 25 -12.08 -33.84 -17.44
C ALA A 25 -10.89 -34.58 -16.80
N ALA A 26 -10.53 -34.12 -15.58
CA ALA A 26 -10.37 -35.01 -14.43
C ALA A 26 -11.26 -34.48 -13.29
N PRO A 27 -12.04 -35.33 -12.58
CA PRO A 27 -12.76 -34.90 -11.38
C PRO A 27 -11.78 -34.58 -10.24
N PRO A 28 -12.08 -33.58 -9.38
CA PRO A 28 -11.23 -33.26 -8.25
C PRO A 28 -11.23 -34.40 -7.21
N PRO A 29 -10.09 -34.67 -6.55
CA PRO A 29 -10.03 -35.64 -5.46
C PRO A 29 -10.88 -35.19 -4.26
N PRO A 30 -11.40 -36.14 -3.45
CA PRO A 30 -12.16 -35.81 -2.25
C PRO A 30 -11.28 -35.06 -1.22
N PRO A 31 -11.84 -34.11 -0.45
CA PRO A 31 -11.10 -33.45 0.61
C PRO A 31 -10.76 -34.45 1.72
N ALA A 32 -9.49 -34.47 2.14
CA ALA A 32 -9.05 -35.25 3.27
C ALA A 32 -9.75 -34.76 4.58
N PRO A 33 -10.13 -35.67 5.49
CA PRO A 33 -10.67 -35.30 6.80
C PRO A 33 -9.61 -34.55 7.61
N GLY A 34 -10.03 -33.46 8.24
CA GLY A 34 -9.16 -32.55 8.97
C GLY A 34 -8.33 -33.22 10.07
N ALA A 35 -7.11 -32.73 10.22
CA ALA A 35 -6.30 -32.90 11.41
C ALA A 35 -5.69 -31.54 11.79
N GLY A 36 -5.93 -31.14 13.04
CA GLY A 36 -4.96 -30.34 13.78
C GLY A 36 -5.20 -28.83 13.80
N MET A 37 -5.99 -28.42 14.79
CA MET A 37 -5.92 -27.12 15.43
C MET A 37 -4.47 -26.66 15.68
N MET A 38 -4.10 -25.51 15.13
CA MET A 38 -3.15 -24.55 15.72
C MET A 38 -3.53 -23.18 15.16
N ALA A 39 -4.76 -22.75 15.46
CA ALA A 39 -5.15 -21.36 15.34
C ALA A 39 -4.39 -20.57 16.42
N GLY A 40 -3.16 -20.14 16.09
CA GLY A 40 -2.55 -19.02 16.80
C GLY A 40 -3.51 -17.84 16.78
N PRO A 41 -3.50 -16.95 17.78
CA PRO A 41 -4.49 -15.90 17.91
C PRO A 41 -4.53 -15.07 16.64
N GLU A 42 -5.55 -15.35 15.82
CA GLU A 42 -5.85 -14.58 14.63
C GLU A 42 -6.03 -13.14 15.11
N PHE A 43 -5.10 -12.26 14.73
CA PHE A 43 -5.30 -10.82 14.78
C PHE A 43 -6.42 -10.43 13.80
N ARG A 44 -7.67 -10.90 14.02
CA ARG A 44 -8.90 -10.36 13.42
C ARG A 44 -9.25 -9.08 14.13
N GLY A 45 -8.41 -8.09 13.91
CA GLY A 45 -8.57 -6.74 14.40
C GLY A 45 -8.19 -5.73 13.32
N ARG A 46 -8.40 -6.03 12.03
CA ARG A 46 -8.59 -4.95 11.05
C ARG A 46 -9.91 -4.27 11.39
N GLY A 47 -9.88 -3.41 12.41
CA GLY A 47 -10.90 -2.40 12.59
C GLY A 47 -11.00 -1.69 11.26
N ARG A 48 -12.10 -1.91 10.54
CA ARG A 48 -12.55 -1.02 9.47
C ARG A 48 -12.46 0.38 10.08
N MET A 49 -11.43 1.14 9.73
CA MET A 49 -11.40 2.57 10.00
C MET A 49 -12.69 3.10 9.40
N GLY A 50 -13.63 3.50 10.25
CA GLY A 50 -15.01 3.71 9.88
C GLY A 50 -15.11 4.73 8.76
N HIS A 51 -15.46 4.27 7.55
CA HIS A 51 -15.77 5.12 6.40
C HIS A 51 -16.91 6.10 6.67
N GLY A 52 -17.67 5.95 7.77
CA GLY A 52 -18.89 6.72 8.03
C GLY A 52 -18.72 8.06 8.76
N LYS A 53 -17.53 8.47 9.20
CA LYS A 53 -17.37 9.71 10.00
C LYS A 53 -16.35 10.73 9.47
N ALA A 54 -15.61 10.41 8.41
CA ALA A 54 -14.69 11.39 7.83
C ALA A 54 -15.50 12.51 7.16
N PHE A 55 -15.16 13.76 7.46
CA PHE A 55 -15.74 14.97 6.85
C PHE A 55 -17.23 15.22 7.14
N ALA A 56 -17.76 14.67 8.24
CA ALA A 56 -19.18 14.77 8.56
C ALA A 56 -19.68 16.23 8.67
N SER A 57 -18.81 17.17 9.06
CA SER A 57 -19.14 18.60 9.19
C SER A 57 -19.10 19.38 7.87
N MET A 58 -18.62 18.78 6.78
CA MET A 58 -18.58 19.39 5.45
C MET A 58 -19.92 19.21 4.71
N SER A 59 -20.17 20.06 3.72
CA SER A 59 -21.26 19.89 2.75
C SER A 59 -21.11 18.58 1.98
N GLU A 60 -22.19 18.09 1.38
CA GLU A 60 -22.13 16.86 0.57
C GLU A 60 -21.16 16.99 -0.62
N ALA A 61 -21.18 18.13 -1.30
CA ALA A 61 -20.24 18.44 -2.39
C ALA A 61 -18.78 18.47 -1.90
N GLY A 62 -18.53 19.09 -0.74
CA GLY A 62 -17.22 19.12 -0.11
C GLY A 62 -16.73 17.72 0.28
N ARG A 63 -17.61 16.90 0.89
CA ARG A 63 -17.30 15.51 1.21
C ARG A 63 -16.96 14.70 -0.03
N LYS A 64 -17.76 14.81 -1.10
CA LYS A 64 -17.51 14.10 -2.36
C LYS A 64 -16.15 14.46 -2.93
N THR A 65 -15.83 15.75 -3.01
CA THR A 65 -14.53 16.27 -3.47
C THR A 65 -13.37 15.68 -2.67
N MET A 66 -13.47 15.67 -1.33
CA MET A 66 -12.45 15.09 -0.47
C MET A 66 -12.33 13.58 -0.62
N TRP A 67 -13.45 12.86 -0.74
CA TRP A 67 -13.46 11.41 -0.95
C TRP A 67 -12.86 11.00 -2.28
N GLU A 68 -13.11 11.76 -3.34
CA GLU A 68 -12.51 11.56 -4.65
C GLU A 68 -11.00 11.75 -4.58
N ALA A 69 -10.50 12.82 -3.96
CA ALA A 69 -9.07 13.02 -3.75
C ALA A 69 -8.44 11.94 -2.85
N MET A 70 -9.18 11.46 -1.86
CA MET A 70 -8.77 10.37 -0.98
C MET A 70 -8.90 8.98 -1.60
N ARG A 71 -9.58 8.80 -2.72
CA ARG A 71 -9.66 7.53 -3.46
C ARG A 71 -8.79 7.52 -4.72
N GLY A 72 -8.69 8.65 -5.40
CA GLY A 72 -8.29 8.84 -6.80
C GLY A 72 -6.85 8.57 -7.16
N ASN A 73 -6.15 7.69 -6.44
CA ASN A 73 -4.90 7.14 -6.94
C ASN A 73 -5.22 5.78 -7.59
N GLU A 74 -5.62 5.79 -8.86
CA GLU A 74 -5.69 4.58 -9.71
C GLU A 74 -4.37 3.79 -9.63
N ASP A 75 -3.26 4.53 -9.53
CA ASP A 75 -1.90 4.01 -9.38
C ASP A 75 -1.61 3.34 -8.03
N ARG A 76 -2.55 3.26 -7.08
CA ARG A 76 -2.30 2.55 -5.81
C ARG A 76 -1.93 1.10 -6.02
N LYS A 77 -2.58 0.45 -6.98
CA LYS A 77 -2.31 -0.96 -7.27
C LYS A 77 -0.91 -1.10 -7.87
N GLU A 78 -0.61 -0.29 -8.88
CA GLU A 78 0.68 -0.25 -9.55
C GLU A 78 1.80 0.11 -8.57
N ASN A 79 1.63 1.15 -7.75
CA ASN A 79 2.62 1.52 -6.74
C ASN A 79 2.87 0.41 -5.71
N ARG A 80 1.81 -0.28 -5.26
CA ARG A 80 1.97 -1.45 -4.38
C ARG A 80 2.73 -2.58 -5.07
N GLN A 81 2.48 -2.80 -6.36
CA GLN A 81 3.20 -3.79 -7.15
C GLN A 81 4.66 -3.39 -7.33
N ALA A 82 4.97 -2.11 -7.57
CA ALA A 82 6.34 -1.60 -7.68
C ALA A 82 7.12 -1.76 -6.36
N VAL A 83 6.53 -1.36 -5.23
CA VAL A 83 7.11 -1.57 -3.89
C VAL A 83 7.34 -3.05 -3.61
N LYS A 84 6.35 -3.91 -3.93
CA LYS A 84 6.49 -5.35 -3.77
C LYS A 84 7.63 -5.90 -4.64
N ALA A 85 7.69 -5.52 -5.91
CA ALA A 85 8.73 -5.98 -6.83
C ALA A 85 10.13 -5.51 -6.43
N ALA A 86 10.27 -4.31 -5.86
CA ALA A 86 11.52 -3.83 -5.30
C ALA A 86 11.95 -4.67 -4.08
N ARG A 87 11.02 -4.97 -3.17
CA ARG A 87 11.28 -5.84 -2.01
C ARG A 87 11.62 -7.27 -2.41
N ASP A 88 10.88 -7.85 -3.35
CA ASP A 88 11.15 -9.20 -3.85
C ASP A 88 12.58 -9.26 -4.45
N ARG A 89 12.99 -8.23 -5.20
CA ARG A 89 14.38 -8.10 -5.69
C ARG A 89 15.40 -8.00 -4.56
N MET A 90 15.13 -7.21 -3.50
CA MET A 90 16.02 -7.14 -2.33
C MET A 90 16.18 -8.52 -1.68
N LEU A 91 15.09 -9.26 -1.50
CA LEU A 91 15.13 -10.61 -0.93
C LEU A 91 15.95 -11.56 -1.81
N THR A 92 15.77 -11.54 -3.13
CA THR A 92 16.57 -12.35 -4.06
C THR A 92 18.07 -12.02 -3.99
N ILE A 93 18.43 -10.74 -3.87
CA ILE A 93 19.85 -10.32 -3.77
C ILE A 93 20.46 -10.75 -2.44
N LEU A 94 19.68 -10.72 -1.36
CA LEU A 94 20.12 -11.15 -0.03
C LEU A 94 20.25 -12.68 0.09
N ASP A 95 19.50 -13.44 -0.71
CA ASP A 95 19.54 -14.91 -0.74
C ASP A 95 20.67 -15.47 -1.63
N ALA A 96 21.35 -14.63 -2.41
CA ALA A 96 22.41 -15.06 -3.31
C ALA A 96 23.71 -15.43 -2.56
N ASP A 97 24.46 -16.41 -3.08
CA ASP A 97 25.75 -16.87 -2.52
C ASP A 97 26.79 -15.74 -2.34
N ARG A 98 26.68 -14.69 -3.15
CA ARG A 98 27.49 -13.47 -3.06
C ARG A 98 26.59 -12.26 -3.11
N LEU A 99 26.78 -11.37 -2.13
CA LEU A 99 26.02 -10.14 -2.04
C LEU A 99 26.48 -9.12 -3.09
N ASP A 100 25.59 -8.79 -4.03
CA ASP A 100 25.74 -7.61 -4.88
C ASP A 100 25.19 -6.37 -4.17
N THR A 101 26.07 -5.65 -3.49
CA THR A 101 25.73 -4.43 -2.75
C THR A 101 25.20 -3.31 -3.65
N ASN A 102 25.64 -3.24 -4.92
CA ASN A 102 25.18 -2.24 -5.87
C ASN A 102 23.77 -2.55 -6.37
N ALA A 103 23.45 -3.84 -6.58
CA ALA A 103 22.09 -4.26 -6.89
C ALA A 103 21.15 -4.02 -5.71
N LEU A 104 21.60 -4.34 -4.49
CA LEU A 104 20.79 -4.12 -3.28
C LEU A 104 20.45 -2.63 -3.11
N LYS A 105 21.44 -1.75 -3.26
CA LYS A 105 21.21 -0.30 -3.20
C LYS A 105 20.18 0.16 -4.23
N ARG A 106 20.30 -0.30 -5.48
CA ARG A 106 19.32 0.03 -6.55
C ARG A 106 17.91 -0.41 -6.18
N ALA A 107 17.74 -1.61 -5.62
CA ALA A 107 16.43 -2.10 -5.20
C ALA A 107 15.85 -1.29 -4.03
N MET A 108 16.69 -0.85 -3.08
CA MET A 108 16.28 0.06 -2.00
C MET A 108 15.87 1.44 -2.52
N ASP A 109 16.62 2.00 -3.46
CA ASP A 109 16.31 3.29 -4.10
C ASP A 109 14.98 3.20 -4.87
N ASP A 110 14.74 2.09 -5.58
CA ASP A 110 13.47 1.84 -6.28
C ASP A 110 12.27 1.79 -5.32
N GLU A 111 12.40 1.11 -4.18
CA GLU A 111 11.35 1.09 -3.15
C GLU A 111 11.07 2.51 -2.64
N ARG A 112 12.12 3.27 -2.34
CA ARG A 112 12.01 4.65 -1.84
C ARG A 112 11.35 5.56 -2.87
N ASN A 113 11.72 5.43 -4.15
CA ASN A 113 11.19 6.22 -5.25
C ASN A 113 9.70 5.92 -5.46
N ALA A 114 9.31 4.63 -5.52
CA ALA A 114 7.90 4.25 -5.61
C ALA A 114 7.07 4.83 -4.45
N ALA A 115 7.56 4.68 -3.21
CA ALA A 115 6.89 5.25 -2.04
C ALA A 115 6.79 6.78 -2.09
N THR A 116 7.78 7.47 -2.64
CA THR A 116 7.81 8.94 -2.73
C THR A 116 6.86 9.46 -3.78
N VAL A 117 6.90 8.92 -5.00
CA VAL A 117 6.00 9.29 -6.10
C VAL A 117 4.54 9.14 -5.67
N SER A 118 4.20 8.07 -4.95
CA SER A 118 2.83 7.88 -4.46
C SER A 118 2.40 8.94 -3.43
N ARG A 119 3.31 9.37 -2.55
CA ARG A 119 3.05 10.45 -1.58
C ARG A 119 2.84 11.78 -2.29
N GLU A 120 3.70 12.11 -3.26
CA GLU A 120 3.62 13.35 -4.04
C GLU A 120 2.30 13.42 -4.83
N ARG A 121 1.91 12.34 -5.50
CA ARG A 121 0.62 12.26 -6.21
C ARG A 121 -0.56 12.46 -5.26
N HIS A 122 -0.52 11.85 -4.08
CA HIS A 122 -1.58 12.06 -3.09
C HIS A 122 -1.63 13.51 -2.59
N GLN A 123 -0.48 14.14 -2.33
CA GLN A 123 -0.41 15.55 -1.94
C GLN A 123 -0.97 16.45 -3.05
N ALA A 124 -0.58 16.23 -4.30
CA ALA A 124 -1.10 16.97 -5.45
C ALA A 124 -2.64 16.86 -5.56
N ALA A 125 -3.18 15.64 -5.47
CA ALA A 125 -4.62 15.41 -5.50
C ALA A 125 -5.36 16.15 -4.37
N MET A 126 -4.80 16.14 -3.16
CA MET A 126 -5.36 16.86 -2.01
C MET A 126 -5.31 18.38 -2.20
N LEU A 127 -4.21 18.92 -2.73
CA LEU A 127 -4.10 20.35 -3.05
C LEU A 127 -5.15 20.78 -4.08
N THR A 128 -5.33 19.99 -5.15
CA THR A 128 -6.39 20.22 -6.13
C THR A 128 -7.77 20.17 -5.49
N ALA A 129 -8.01 19.25 -4.55
CA ALA A 129 -9.27 19.17 -3.81
C ALA A 129 -9.55 20.42 -2.98
N PHE A 130 -8.55 20.92 -2.24
CA PHE A 130 -8.69 22.13 -1.42
C PHE A 130 -9.00 23.37 -2.26
N GLY A 131 -8.49 23.45 -3.50
CA GLY A 131 -8.84 24.49 -4.46
C GLY A 131 -10.31 24.49 -4.88
N LYS A 132 -10.97 23.33 -4.89
CA LYS A 132 -12.39 23.16 -5.27
C LYS A 132 -13.37 23.35 -4.11
N LEU A 133 -12.90 23.32 -2.87
CA LEU A 133 -13.76 23.46 -1.69
C LEU A 133 -14.26 24.90 -1.52
N SER A 134 -15.50 25.03 -1.03
CA SER A 134 -16.03 26.31 -0.54
C SER A 134 -15.27 26.80 0.69
N VAL A 135 -15.38 28.09 1.02
CA VAL A 135 -14.79 28.65 2.24
C VAL A 135 -15.36 27.97 3.50
N ALA A 136 -16.67 27.70 3.53
CA ALA A 136 -17.32 27.01 4.63
C ALA A 136 -16.77 25.57 4.81
N ASP A 137 -16.62 24.84 3.70
CA ASP A 137 -16.09 23.48 3.71
C ASP A 137 -14.62 23.41 4.13
N ARG A 138 -13.79 24.39 3.71
CA ARG A 138 -12.41 24.49 4.20
C ARG A 138 -12.36 24.72 5.70
N LYS A 139 -13.22 25.59 6.25
CA LYS A 139 -13.30 25.81 7.71
C LYS A 139 -13.75 24.56 8.46
N ALA A 140 -14.75 23.85 7.93
CA ALA A 140 -15.20 22.56 8.47
C ALA A 140 -14.08 21.51 8.47
N PHE A 141 -13.34 21.39 7.36
CA PHE A 141 -12.17 20.50 7.26
C PHE A 141 -11.10 20.83 8.32
N VAL A 142 -10.82 22.12 8.54
CA VAL A 142 -9.84 22.54 9.57
C VAL A 142 -10.32 22.18 10.98
N ALA A 143 -11.60 22.41 11.29
CA ALA A 143 -12.18 22.04 12.59
C ALA A 143 -12.11 20.53 12.83
N ASP A 144 -12.52 19.73 11.84
CA ASP A 144 -12.44 18.27 11.87
C ASP A 144 -10.99 17.79 12.04
N SER A 145 -10.05 18.41 11.32
CA SER A 145 -8.62 18.05 11.36
C SER A 145 -7.99 18.33 12.73
N ARG A 146 -8.35 19.46 13.36
CA ARG A 146 -7.91 19.78 14.73
C ARG A 146 -8.47 18.79 15.74
N ALA A 147 -9.77 18.51 15.67
CA ALA A 147 -10.42 17.53 16.53
C ALA A 147 -9.80 16.12 16.36
N MET A 148 -9.49 15.74 15.12
CA MET A 148 -8.82 14.47 14.81
C MET A 148 -7.41 14.42 15.40
N LYS A 149 -6.61 15.49 15.24
CA LYS A 149 -5.27 15.59 15.83
C LYS A 149 -5.32 15.45 17.35
N SER A 150 -6.21 16.17 18.03
CA SER A 150 -6.36 16.08 19.49
C SER A 150 -6.77 14.67 19.95
N ARG A 151 -7.69 14.01 19.24
CA ARG A 151 -8.07 12.61 19.53
C ARG A 151 -6.89 11.65 19.32
N MET A 152 -6.08 11.88 18.28
CA MET A 152 -4.90 11.07 18.01
C MET A 152 -3.82 11.27 19.07
N GLU A 153 -3.57 12.50 19.50
CA GLU A 153 -2.65 12.82 20.60
C GLU A 153 -3.08 12.19 21.91
N ALA A 154 -4.37 12.33 22.28
CA ALA A 154 -4.92 11.68 23.47
C ALA A 154 -4.77 10.15 23.43
N ARG A 155 -5.03 9.54 22.26
CA ARG A 155 -4.79 8.10 22.06
C ARG A 155 -3.32 7.74 22.19
N MET A 156 -2.40 8.52 21.61
CA MET A 156 -0.96 8.28 21.71
C MET A 156 -0.46 8.39 23.16
N GLN A 157 -0.96 9.36 23.92
CA GLN A 157 -0.69 9.49 25.35
C GLN A 157 -1.25 8.31 26.15
N GLN A 158 -2.47 7.86 25.82
CA GLN A 158 -3.06 6.67 26.41
C GLN A 158 -2.25 5.41 26.10
N TRP A 159 -1.74 5.26 24.89
CA TRP A 159 -0.89 4.12 24.50
C TRP A 159 0.49 4.17 25.17
N ARG A 160 1.08 5.37 25.31
CA ARG A 160 2.32 5.57 26.05
C ARG A 160 2.17 5.24 27.53
N SER A 161 1.05 5.64 28.15
CA SER A 161 0.75 5.33 29.55
C SER A 161 0.32 3.87 29.79
N LYS A 162 -0.31 3.22 28.79
CA LYS A 162 -0.72 1.81 28.84
C LYS A 162 0.32 0.81 28.33
N ARG A 163 1.52 1.24 27.91
CA ARG A 163 2.69 0.33 27.82
C ARG A 163 3.32 0.31 29.22
N PRO A 164 2.95 -0.61 30.13
CA PRO A 164 3.92 -1.00 31.14
C PRO A 164 5.13 -1.51 30.36
N MET A 165 6.32 -1.28 30.90
CA MET A 165 7.57 -1.94 30.53
C MET A 165 7.43 -3.47 30.71
N ARG A 166 6.54 -4.13 29.95
CA ARG A 166 6.40 -5.58 29.93
C ARG A 166 7.54 -6.11 29.08
N GLY A 167 8.73 -6.10 29.67
CA GLY A 167 9.98 -6.59 29.09
C GLY A 167 11.26 -5.87 29.51
N MET A 168 11.23 -4.87 30.40
CA MET A 168 12.45 -4.20 30.85
C MET A 168 12.44 -4.05 32.38
N GLY A 169 12.90 -5.11 33.06
CA GLY A 169 13.08 -5.16 34.51
C GLY A 169 12.42 -6.37 35.14
N GLY A 170 13.20 -7.40 35.46
CA GLY A 170 12.72 -8.50 36.32
C GLY A 170 13.24 -9.90 36.01
N ARG A 171 14.51 -10.07 35.64
CA ARG A 171 15.27 -11.23 36.08
C ARG A 171 16.72 -10.82 36.24
N ASP A 172 17.12 -10.76 37.50
CA ASP A 172 18.50 -10.86 37.92
C ASP A 172 19.17 -11.97 37.10
N GLY A 173 20.11 -11.55 36.27
CA GLY A 173 20.85 -12.37 35.32
C GLY A 173 22.17 -11.67 35.10
N GLU A 174 22.92 -11.59 36.20
CA GLU A 174 24.38 -11.60 36.26
C GLU A 174 25.01 -11.79 34.87
N VAL A 175 25.44 -10.69 34.25
CA VAL A 175 26.40 -10.76 33.14
C VAL A 175 27.74 -11.07 33.82
N PRO A 176 28.33 -12.26 33.65
CA PRO A 176 29.67 -12.49 34.16
C PRO A 176 30.60 -11.54 33.41
N THR A 177 31.12 -10.54 34.12
CA THR A 177 32.23 -9.72 33.62
C THR A 177 33.39 -10.66 33.31
N PRO A 178 33.96 -10.64 32.10
CA PRO A 178 35.13 -11.45 31.81
C PRO A 178 36.27 -11.06 32.76
N PRO A 179 37.04 -12.02 33.30
CA PRO A 179 38.13 -11.70 34.21
C PRO A 179 39.14 -10.80 33.49
N SER A 180 39.44 -9.65 34.09
CA SER A 180 40.55 -8.81 33.66
C SER A 180 41.85 -9.53 34.01
N SER A 181 42.53 -10.03 32.99
CA SER A 181 43.87 -10.60 33.11
C SER A 181 44.88 -9.48 33.39
N LEU A 182 45.41 -9.43 34.61
CA LEU A 182 46.70 -8.82 34.97
C LEU A 182 47.45 -9.81 35.87
#